data_AF-A0A2G6KG46-F1
#
_entry.id   AF-A0A2G6KG46-F1
#
_cell.length_a   1.000
_cell.length_b   1.000
_cell.length_c   1.000
_cell.angle_alpha   90.00
_cell.angle_beta   90.00
_cell.angle_gamma   90.00
#
_symmetry.space_group_name_H-M   'P 1'
#
loop_
_entity.id
_entity.type
_entity.pdbx_description
1 polymer ?
#
loop_
_entity_poly.entity_id
_entity_poly.type
_entity_poly.pdbx_seq_one_letter_code
_entity_poly.pdbx_strand_id
1 'polypeptide(L)'
;SEVTEIDRQTETAIGDLITAERATHGFFGEEHGLRGNATSPWRWIVDPIDGTSGFVRGIPVWGSLIALTHRDRGVTVGVVSAPALARRWWASAGEGSFADGRRCQVSDIDSIPDAQVNITMNEGWRERGSTAALTDLAYEARRSRSFGDFWQHCLVAEGALDVAIDSIGVAPYDLAAVSLIVTEAGGRLVLMSA
;
A
#
# COMPACT_ATOMS: atom_id res chain seq x y z
N SER A 1 -14.71 -18.07 0.33
CA SER A 1 -14.52 -18.57 1.71
C SER A 1 -15.19 -17.58 2.67
N GLU A 2 -15.28 -17.87 3.98
CA GLU A 2 -15.75 -16.88 4.98
C GLU A 2 -14.97 -15.57 4.89
N VAL A 3 -13.69 -15.68 4.57
CA VAL A 3 -12.76 -14.59 4.28
C VAL A 3 -13.24 -13.74 3.11
N THR A 4 -13.48 -14.34 1.94
CA THR A 4 -14.07 -13.63 0.78
C THR A 4 -15.37 -12.92 1.12
N GLU A 5 -16.17 -13.44 2.06
CA GLU A 5 -17.38 -12.75 2.49
C GLU A 5 -17.07 -11.50 3.32
N ILE A 6 -16.11 -11.57 4.24
CA ILE A 6 -15.65 -10.44 5.06
C ILE A 6 -15.04 -9.33 4.18
N ASP A 7 -14.16 -9.68 3.23
CA ASP A 7 -13.54 -8.73 2.30
C ASP A 7 -14.63 -8.00 1.48
N ARG A 8 -15.60 -8.74 0.91
CA ARG A 8 -16.72 -8.19 0.14
C ARG A 8 -17.65 -7.31 0.95
N GLN A 9 -17.95 -7.68 2.20
CA GLN A 9 -18.78 -6.89 3.11
C GLN A 9 -18.07 -5.60 3.51
N THR A 10 -16.76 -5.66 3.75
CA THR A 10 -15.92 -4.50 4.08
C THR A 10 -15.89 -3.51 2.90
N GLU A 11 -15.66 -3.99 1.67
CA GLU A 11 -15.69 -3.14 0.48
C GLU A 11 -17.08 -2.52 0.25
N THR A 12 -18.14 -3.28 0.54
CA THR A 12 -19.52 -2.78 0.43
C THR A 12 -19.75 -1.64 1.41
N ALA A 13 -19.41 -1.82 2.69
CA ALA A 13 -19.56 -0.80 3.72
C ALA A 13 -18.78 0.49 3.40
N ILE A 14 -17.52 0.35 2.95
CA ILE A 14 -16.70 1.50 2.53
C ILE A 14 -17.34 2.22 1.33
N GLY A 15 -17.78 1.45 0.32
CA GLY A 15 -18.41 2.00 -0.88
C GLY A 15 -19.74 2.71 -0.63
N ASP A 16 -20.55 2.19 0.29
CA ASP A 16 -21.84 2.79 0.64
C ASP A 16 -21.64 4.15 1.32
N LEU A 17 -20.68 4.24 2.24
CA LEU A 17 -20.29 5.51 2.87
C LEU A 17 -19.78 6.52 1.84
N ILE A 18 -18.90 6.08 0.94
CA ILE A 18 -18.39 6.91 -0.15
C ILE A 18 -19.52 7.39 -1.07
N THR A 19 -20.46 6.50 -1.42
CA THR A 19 -21.58 6.83 -2.31
C THR A 19 -22.53 7.83 -1.67
N ALA A 20 -22.80 7.68 -0.37
CA ALA A 20 -23.62 8.62 0.39
C ALA A 20 -23.00 10.04 0.42
N GLU A 21 -21.69 10.12 0.64
CA GLU A 21 -20.98 11.40 0.76
C GLU A 21 -20.59 12.01 -0.60
N ARG A 22 -20.32 11.17 -1.60
CA ARG A 22 -19.73 11.55 -2.90
C ARG A 22 -20.38 10.79 -4.05
N ALA A 23 -21.70 10.90 -4.17
CA ALA A 23 -22.53 10.18 -5.14
C ALA A 23 -22.09 10.31 -6.62
N THR A 24 -21.34 11.36 -6.98
CA THR A 24 -20.85 11.59 -8.34
C THR A 24 -19.51 10.93 -8.64
N HIS A 25 -18.80 10.38 -7.64
CA HIS A 25 -17.49 9.78 -7.84
C HIS A 25 -17.59 8.36 -8.42
N GLY A 26 -16.52 7.91 -9.08
CA GLY A 26 -16.32 6.50 -9.40
C GLY A 26 -15.70 5.72 -8.24
N PHE A 27 -15.76 4.41 -8.31
CA PHE A 27 -15.15 3.49 -7.34
C PHE A 27 -14.52 2.31 -8.09
N PHE A 28 -13.34 1.90 -7.65
CA PHE A 28 -12.63 0.70 -8.12
C PHE A 28 -12.14 -0.06 -6.89
N GLY A 29 -12.74 -1.21 -6.61
CA GLY A 29 -12.31 -2.07 -5.51
C GLY A 29 -11.78 -3.41 -6.00
N GLU A 30 -11.04 -4.08 -5.13
CA GLU A 30 -10.57 -5.45 -5.32
C GLU A 30 -11.71 -6.42 -5.63
N GLU A 31 -12.78 -6.38 -4.83
CA GLU A 31 -13.79 -7.43 -4.75
C GLU A 31 -14.94 -7.25 -5.75
N HIS A 32 -15.35 -6.01 -5.98
CA HIS A 32 -16.47 -5.69 -6.88
C HIS A 32 -16.04 -4.96 -8.15
N GLY A 33 -14.75 -4.65 -8.30
CA GLY A 33 -14.22 -3.97 -9.48
C GLY A 33 -14.76 -2.55 -9.64
N LEU A 34 -15.03 -2.16 -10.90
CA LEU A 34 -15.50 -0.82 -11.25
C LEU A 34 -17.00 -0.65 -10.96
N ARG A 35 -17.35 0.39 -10.19
CA ARG A 35 -18.73 0.84 -9.96
C ARG A 35 -18.84 2.36 -9.82
N GLY A 36 -20.07 2.88 -9.73
CA GLY A 36 -20.35 4.32 -9.67
C GLY A 36 -20.20 5.01 -11.03
N ASN A 37 -19.95 6.33 -11.03
CA ASN A 37 -19.89 7.10 -12.26
C ASN A 37 -18.57 6.88 -13.02
N ALA A 38 -18.62 6.08 -14.09
CA ALA A 38 -17.46 5.78 -14.93
C ALA A 38 -16.82 7.01 -15.60
N THR A 39 -17.58 8.09 -15.81
CA THR A 39 -17.11 9.32 -16.47
C THR A 39 -16.59 10.38 -15.49
N SER A 40 -16.76 10.15 -14.18
CA SER A 40 -16.25 11.04 -13.14
C SER A 40 -14.73 11.21 -13.26
N PRO A 41 -14.21 12.43 -13.15
CA PRO A 41 -12.77 12.63 -13.03
C PRO A 41 -12.23 12.12 -11.68
N TRP A 42 -13.09 11.98 -10.67
CA TRP A 42 -12.75 11.48 -9.34
C TRP A 42 -13.10 10.00 -9.19
N ARG A 43 -12.15 9.22 -8.67
CA ARG A 43 -12.33 7.79 -8.41
C ARG A 43 -11.68 7.36 -7.10
N TRP A 44 -12.46 6.67 -6.28
CA TRP A 44 -11.94 5.96 -5.11
C TRP A 44 -11.35 4.62 -5.55
N ILE A 45 -10.18 4.27 -5.04
CA ILE A 45 -9.51 2.99 -5.24
C ILE A 45 -9.37 2.36 -3.86
N VAL A 46 -9.88 1.14 -3.67
CA VAL A 46 -10.00 0.51 -2.35
C VAL A 46 -9.53 -0.93 -2.40
N ASP A 47 -8.63 -1.27 -1.48
CA ASP A 47 -8.43 -2.62 -1.00
C ASP A 47 -9.11 -2.71 0.39
N PRO A 48 -10.15 -3.54 0.56
CA PRO A 48 -10.82 -3.67 1.85
C PRO A 48 -9.93 -4.29 2.92
N ILE A 49 -9.11 -5.29 2.58
CA ILE A 49 -8.25 -6.06 3.50
C ILE A 49 -6.97 -6.48 2.77
N ASP A 50 -6.00 -5.59 2.71
CA ASP A 50 -4.65 -5.93 2.27
C ASP A 50 -4.00 -6.83 3.33
N GLY A 51 -3.37 -7.91 2.89
CA GLY A 51 -2.85 -8.96 3.77
C GLY A 51 -3.91 -9.98 4.24
N THR A 52 -4.94 -10.26 3.41
CA THR A 52 -5.99 -11.27 3.68
C THR A 52 -5.41 -12.58 4.21
N SER A 53 -4.29 -13.08 3.64
CA SER A 53 -3.67 -14.33 4.09
C SER A 53 -3.17 -14.28 5.54
N GLY A 54 -2.70 -13.12 5.99
CA GLY A 54 -2.30 -12.85 7.36
C GLY A 54 -3.51 -12.72 8.28
N PHE A 55 -4.54 -11.99 7.84
CA PHE A 55 -5.82 -11.86 8.56
C PHE A 55 -6.42 -13.22 8.93
N VAL A 56 -6.50 -14.15 7.97
CA VAL A 56 -7.03 -15.51 8.17
C VAL A 56 -6.26 -16.31 9.20
N ARG A 57 -4.96 -16.02 9.34
CA ARG A 57 -4.06 -16.71 10.27
C ARG A 57 -3.92 -15.99 11.61
N GLY A 58 -4.64 -14.88 11.82
CA GLY A 58 -4.53 -14.06 13.04
C GLY A 58 -3.21 -13.28 13.13
N ILE A 59 -2.49 -13.11 12.02
CA ILE A 59 -1.31 -12.25 11.96
C ILE A 59 -1.80 -10.80 11.91
N PRO A 60 -1.33 -9.89 12.78
CA PRO A 60 -1.92 -8.55 12.92
C PRO A 60 -1.48 -7.57 11.83
N VAL A 61 -0.88 -8.04 10.73
CA VAL A 61 -0.41 -7.22 9.61
C VAL A 61 -1.43 -7.34 8.50
N TRP A 62 -2.51 -6.56 8.62
CA TRP A 62 -3.53 -6.36 7.60
C TRP A 62 -4.18 -4.98 7.80
N GLY A 63 -4.77 -4.43 6.73
CA GLY A 63 -5.41 -3.13 6.81
C GLY A 63 -6.21 -2.78 5.56
N SER A 64 -7.06 -1.76 5.67
CA SER A 64 -7.77 -1.22 4.50
C SER A 64 -6.95 -0.11 3.86
N LEU A 65 -6.78 -0.17 2.54
CA LEU A 65 -6.07 0.82 1.74
C LEU A 65 -7.11 1.59 0.93
N ILE A 66 -7.16 2.90 1.13
CA ILE A 66 -8.18 3.76 0.52
C ILE A 66 -7.47 4.94 -0.13
N ALA A 67 -7.66 5.11 -1.43
CA ALA A 67 -7.11 6.22 -2.17
C ALA A 67 -8.21 6.97 -2.93
N LEU A 68 -8.07 8.30 -3.03
CA LEU A 68 -8.84 9.13 -3.94
C LEU A 68 -7.93 9.60 -5.07
N THR A 69 -8.33 9.28 -6.29
CA THR A 69 -7.62 9.69 -7.51
C THR A 69 -8.43 10.68 -8.32
N HIS A 70 -7.72 11.54 -9.04
CA HIS A 70 -8.27 12.41 -10.06
C HIS A 70 -7.60 12.15 -11.40
N ARG A 71 -8.38 12.08 -12.48
CA ARG A 71 -7.89 11.76 -13.85
C ARG A 71 -6.63 12.53 -14.25
N ASP A 72 -6.60 13.82 -13.95
CA ASP A 72 -5.49 14.71 -14.37
C ASP A 72 -4.44 14.94 -13.27
N ARG A 73 -4.68 14.50 -12.03
CA ARG A 73 -3.78 14.77 -10.88
C ARG A 73 -3.19 13.52 -10.24
N GLY A 74 -3.62 12.33 -10.67
CA GLY A 74 -3.21 11.07 -10.04
C GLY A 74 -3.82 10.89 -8.65
N VAL A 75 -3.09 10.26 -7.75
CA VAL A 75 -3.52 10.04 -6.36
C VAL A 75 -3.46 11.37 -5.59
N THR A 76 -4.57 11.76 -4.98
CA THR A 76 -4.73 13.04 -4.27
C THR A 76 -4.83 12.88 -2.75
N VAL A 77 -5.38 11.74 -2.30
CA VAL A 77 -5.46 11.34 -0.90
C VAL A 77 -5.17 9.84 -0.84
N GLY A 78 -4.42 9.41 0.17
CA GLY A 78 -4.14 8.01 0.46
C GLY A 78 -4.26 7.78 1.96
N VAL A 79 -4.92 6.70 2.36
CA VAL A 79 -5.11 6.28 3.75
C VAL A 79 -4.85 4.79 3.85
N VAL A 80 -4.11 4.40 4.88
CA VAL A 80 -3.95 3.03 5.32
C VAL A 80 -4.43 2.95 6.76
N SER A 81 -5.43 2.12 7.03
CA SER A 81 -5.96 1.91 8.37
C SER A 81 -5.73 0.45 8.79
N ALA A 82 -4.82 0.22 9.74
CA ALA A 82 -4.46 -1.09 10.26
C ALA A 82 -4.97 -1.25 11.70
N PRO A 83 -6.23 -1.67 11.90
CA PRO A 83 -6.85 -1.70 13.22
C PRO A 83 -6.19 -2.71 14.17
N ALA A 84 -5.71 -3.84 13.68
CA ALA A 84 -5.00 -4.84 14.49
C ALA A 84 -3.66 -4.32 15.05
N LEU A 85 -3.04 -3.35 14.37
CA LEU A 85 -1.85 -2.64 14.86
C LEU A 85 -2.19 -1.40 15.69
N ALA A 86 -3.47 -1.00 15.75
CA ALA A 86 -3.93 0.29 16.26
C ALA A 86 -3.20 1.48 15.61
N ARG A 87 -2.97 1.39 14.29
CA ARG A 87 -2.20 2.38 13.53
C ARG A 87 -2.93 2.88 12.29
N ARG A 88 -2.66 4.12 11.92
CA ARG A 88 -3.15 4.73 10.69
C ARG A 88 -2.09 5.62 10.05
N TRP A 89 -1.97 5.50 8.73
CA TRP A 89 -1.17 6.36 7.88
C TRP A 89 -2.05 7.10 6.89
N TRP A 90 -1.71 8.33 6.57
CA TRP A 90 -2.41 9.08 5.53
C TRP A 90 -1.53 10.15 4.91
N ALA A 91 -1.87 10.53 3.69
CA ALA A 91 -1.25 11.64 2.98
C ALA A 91 -2.28 12.36 2.12
N SER A 92 -2.03 13.63 1.86
CA SER A 92 -2.72 14.43 0.84
C SER A 92 -1.67 15.10 -0.03
N ALA A 93 -1.92 15.14 -1.34
CA ALA A 93 -0.94 15.64 -2.29
C ALA A 93 -0.54 17.10 -1.97
N GLY A 94 0.75 17.32 -1.72
CA GLY A 94 1.33 18.62 -1.36
C GLY A 94 1.24 18.99 0.14
N GLU A 95 0.61 18.17 0.97
CA GLU A 95 0.40 18.46 2.41
C GLU A 95 1.29 17.59 3.32
N GLY A 96 1.96 16.60 2.73
CA GLY A 96 2.80 15.63 3.40
C GLY A 96 2.07 14.38 3.88
N SER A 97 2.88 13.50 4.47
CA SER A 97 2.50 12.18 4.96
C SER A 97 2.53 12.13 6.49
N PHE A 98 1.63 11.37 7.10
CA PHE A 98 1.46 11.27 8.54
C PHE A 98 1.16 9.86 8.99
N ALA A 99 1.61 9.52 10.20
CA ALA A 99 1.28 8.30 10.92
C ALA A 99 0.85 8.63 12.35
N ASP A 100 -0.40 8.30 12.69
CA ASP A 100 -1.02 8.62 14.00
C ASP A 100 -0.83 10.08 14.44
N GLY A 101 -0.90 11.00 13.48
CA GLY A 101 -0.80 12.45 13.71
C GLY A 101 0.62 13.00 13.73
N ARG A 102 1.64 12.13 13.61
CA ARG A 102 3.04 12.54 13.47
C ARG A 102 3.43 12.58 12.01
N ARG A 103 4.17 13.60 11.58
CA ARG A 103 4.66 13.70 10.20
C ARG A 103 5.64 12.57 9.92
N CYS A 104 5.44 11.93 8.77
CA CYS A 104 6.34 10.93 8.20
C CYS A 104 7.46 11.63 7.41
N GLN A 105 8.65 11.04 7.47
CA GLN A 105 9.79 11.44 6.66
C GLN A 105 10.65 10.20 6.42
N VAL A 106 11.01 9.94 5.16
CA VAL A 106 11.98 8.88 4.83
C VAL A 106 13.33 9.15 5.51
N SER A 107 14.13 8.10 5.66
CA SER A 107 15.48 8.21 6.21
C SER A 107 16.42 8.99 5.26
N ASP A 108 17.58 9.38 5.77
CA ASP A 108 18.69 9.97 5.02
C ASP A 108 19.77 8.95 4.63
N ILE A 109 19.49 7.65 4.81
CA ILE A 109 20.43 6.57 4.46
C ILE A 109 20.57 6.49 2.94
N ASP A 110 21.80 6.69 2.46
CA ASP A 110 22.13 6.76 1.03
C ASP A 110 22.98 5.58 0.53
N SER A 111 23.21 4.57 1.38
CA SER A 111 24.02 3.39 1.06
C SER A 111 23.32 2.08 1.44
N ILE A 112 23.44 1.06 0.59
CA ILE A 112 22.88 -0.28 0.87
C ILE A 112 23.49 -0.90 2.14
N PRO A 113 24.82 -0.84 2.38
CA PRO A 113 25.41 -1.42 3.59
C PRO A 113 24.90 -0.84 4.92
N ASP A 114 24.32 0.37 4.90
CA ASP A 114 23.68 0.99 6.06
C ASP A 114 22.16 0.78 6.11
N ALA A 115 21.56 0.39 4.99
CA ALA A 115 20.12 0.26 4.82
C ALA A 115 19.52 -0.96 5.52
N GLN A 116 18.30 -0.79 6.01
CA GLN A 116 17.35 -1.84 6.31
C GLN A 116 16.45 -2.08 5.10
N VAL A 117 16.46 -3.32 4.62
CA VAL A 117 15.69 -3.72 3.44
C VAL A 117 14.60 -4.72 3.82
N ASN A 118 13.49 -4.65 3.12
CA ASN A 118 12.41 -5.62 3.18
C ASN A 118 12.14 -6.14 1.77
N ILE A 119 12.06 -7.46 1.63
CA ILE A 119 11.83 -8.13 0.34
C ILE A 119 10.73 -9.17 0.53
N THR A 120 9.60 -8.97 -0.14
CA THR A 120 8.50 -9.93 -0.21
C THR A 120 8.74 -10.86 -1.41
N MET A 121 9.36 -12.00 -1.14
CA MET A 121 9.64 -13.03 -2.14
C MET A 121 8.37 -13.77 -2.57
N ASN A 122 8.19 -13.97 -3.88
CA ASN A 122 7.15 -14.85 -4.43
C ASN A 122 7.66 -15.54 -5.72
N GLU A 123 6.85 -16.44 -6.30
CA GLU A 123 7.26 -17.20 -7.49
C GLU A 123 7.56 -16.29 -8.70
N GLY A 124 6.86 -15.17 -8.84
CA GLY A 124 7.11 -14.21 -9.91
C GLY A 124 8.56 -13.69 -9.92
N TRP A 125 9.16 -13.44 -8.75
CA TRP A 125 10.57 -13.06 -8.67
C TRP A 125 11.52 -14.16 -9.16
N ARG A 126 11.15 -15.44 -8.92
CA ARG A 126 11.90 -16.59 -9.43
C ARG A 126 11.75 -16.73 -10.94
N GLU A 127 10.53 -16.60 -11.47
CA GLU A 127 10.26 -16.65 -12.91
C GLU A 127 10.99 -15.54 -13.67
N ARG A 128 11.13 -14.36 -13.06
CA ARG A 128 11.93 -13.24 -13.59
C ARG A 128 13.45 -13.44 -13.46
N GLY A 129 13.90 -14.51 -12.80
CA GLY A 129 15.32 -14.78 -12.57
C GLY A 129 16.00 -13.78 -11.62
N SER A 130 15.24 -13.05 -10.80
CA SER A 130 15.76 -11.99 -9.91
C SER A 130 16.18 -12.51 -8.53
N THR A 131 15.95 -13.79 -8.23
CA THR A 131 16.22 -14.39 -6.91
C THR A 131 17.64 -14.14 -6.41
N ALA A 132 18.65 -14.32 -7.27
CA ALA A 132 20.05 -14.12 -6.88
C ALA A 132 20.31 -12.65 -6.50
N ALA A 133 19.91 -11.71 -7.35
CA ALA A 133 20.09 -10.27 -7.10
C ALA A 133 19.38 -9.79 -5.83
N LEU A 134 18.15 -10.26 -5.57
CA LEU A 134 17.41 -9.94 -4.36
C LEU A 134 18.05 -10.56 -3.11
N THR A 135 18.62 -11.75 -3.25
CA THR A 135 19.35 -12.41 -2.15
C THR A 135 20.67 -11.68 -1.85
N ASP A 136 21.41 -11.28 -2.88
CA ASP A 136 22.63 -10.50 -2.73
C ASP A 136 22.35 -9.16 -2.04
N LEU A 137 21.29 -8.46 -2.47
CA LEU A 137 20.83 -7.23 -1.81
C LEU A 137 20.52 -7.45 -0.33
N ALA A 138 19.85 -8.55 0.02
CA ALA A 138 19.52 -8.88 1.41
C ALA A 138 20.77 -9.12 2.27
N TYR A 139 21.85 -9.67 1.69
CA TYR A 139 23.12 -9.91 2.38
C TYR A 139 24.02 -8.67 2.45
N GLU A 140 23.98 -7.82 1.43
CA GLU A 140 24.74 -6.57 1.39
C GLU A 140 24.17 -5.54 2.37
N ALA A 141 22.84 -5.51 2.52
CA ALA A 141 22.16 -4.61 3.43
C ALA A 141 22.57 -4.80 4.90
N ARG A 142 22.53 -3.71 5.67
CA ARG A 142 22.77 -3.77 7.12
C ARG A 142 21.89 -4.81 7.79
N ARG A 143 20.62 -4.84 7.40
CA ARG A 143 19.61 -5.77 7.89
C ARG A 143 18.57 -6.05 6.82
N SER A 144 18.24 -7.33 6.64
CA SER A 144 17.02 -7.74 5.95
C SER A 144 15.91 -8.11 6.94
N ARG A 145 14.67 -7.76 6.60
CA ARG A 145 13.43 -8.10 7.30
C ARG A 145 12.40 -8.61 6.28
N SER A 146 11.31 -9.18 6.77
CA SER A 146 10.19 -9.62 5.94
C SER A 146 8.88 -9.17 6.59
N PHE A 147 8.51 -7.90 6.39
CA PHE A 147 7.21 -7.35 6.79
C PHE A 147 6.25 -7.46 5.60
N GLY A 148 5.05 -7.97 5.82
CA GLY A 148 4.08 -8.18 4.74
C GLY A 148 3.38 -6.90 4.29
N ASP A 149 2.85 -6.97 3.06
CA ASP A 149 1.71 -6.17 2.60
C ASP A 149 1.97 -4.65 2.70
N PHE A 150 0.98 -3.82 3.05
CA PHE A 150 1.10 -2.36 3.14
C PHE A 150 2.20 -1.88 4.10
N TRP A 151 2.51 -2.67 5.14
CA TRP A 151 3.24 -2.16 6.30
C TRP A 151 4.68 -1.83 5.93
N GLN A 152 5.27 -2.58 5.01
CA GLN A 152 6.60 -2.30 4.48
C GLN A 152 6.71 -0.88 3.91
N HIS A 153 5.73 -0.45 3.11
CA HIS A 153 5.71 0.87 2.49
C HIS A 153 5.50 1.98 3.52
N CYS A 154 4.64 1.71 4.52
CA CYS A 154 4.40 2.64 5.61
C CYS A 154 5.65 2.83 6.49
N LEU A 155 6.42 1.75 6.73
CA LEU A 155 7.70 1.83 7.44
C LEU A 155 8.76 2.60 6.64
N VAL A 156 8.74 2.54 5.30
CA VAL A 156 9.57 3.40 4.46
C VAL A 156 9.19 4.86 4.66
N ALA A 157 7.90 5.19 4.59
CA ALA A 157 7.43 6.56 4.81
C ALA A 157 7.81 7.10 6.21
N GLU A 158 7.85 6.24 7.23
CA GLU A 158 8.28 6.60 8.58
C GLU A 158 9.81 6.67 8.76
N GLY A 159 10.60 6.34 7.74
CA GLY A 159 12.07 6.28 7.82
C GLY A 159 12.59 5.14 8.71
N ALA A 160 11.72 4.18 9.07
CA ALA A 160 12.06 3.01 9.86
C ALA A 160 12.56 1.83 8.99
N LEU A 161 12.32 1.93 7.68
CA LEU A 161 12.80 1.03 6.64
C LEU A 161 13.33 1.88 5.48
N ASP A 162 14.38 1.44 4.79
CA ASP A 162 15.00 2.24 3.74
C ASP A 162 14.57 1.75 2.34
N VAL A 163 14.39 0.44 2.19
CA VAL A 163 13.94 -0.19 0.94
C VAL A 163 12.83 -1.20 1.21
N ALA A 164 11.74 -1.09 0.46
CA ALA A 164 10.70 -2.11 0.35
C ALA A 164 10.61 -2.61 -1.09
N ILE A 165 10.75 -3.92 -1.29
CA ILE A 165 10.54 -4.60 -2.56
C ILE A 165 9.38 -5.57 -2.37
N ASP A 166 8.24 -5.21 -2.94
CA ASP A 166 7.04 -6.00 -2.80
C ASP A 166 6.99 -7.19 -3.78
N SER A 167 5.97 -8.04 -3.64
CA SER A 167 5.73 -9.17 -4.52
C SER A 167 5.42 -8.73 -5.96
N ILE A 168 5.75 -9.61 -6.93
CA ILE A 168 5.25 -9.43 -8.31
C ILE A 168 3.77 -9.82 -8.35
N GLY A 169 2.96 -8.99 -9.01
CA GLY A 169 1.54 -9.23 -9.22
C GLY A 169 0.61 -8.35 -8.40
N VAL A 170 1.14 -7.36 -7.68
CA VAL A 170 0.34 -6.34 -6.99
C VAL A 170 -0.55 -5.56 -7.96
N ALA A 171 -1.75 -5.24 -7.51
CA ALA A 171 -2.78 -4.53 -8.23
C ALA A 171 -2.78 -3.03 -7.88
N PRO A 172 -3.53 -2.20 -8.63
CA PRO A 172 -3.59 -0.76 -8.34
C PRO A 172 -4.17 -0.42 -6.95
N TYR A 173 -5.03 -1.26 -6.39
CA TYR A 173 -5.61 -1.04 -5.06
C TYR A 173 -4.59 -1.27 -3.92
N ASP A 174 -3.66 -2.21 -4.08
CA ASP A 174 -2.54 -2.44 -3.16
C ASP A 174 -1.57 -1.23 -3.10
N LEU A 175 -1.45 -0.49 -4.20
CA LEU A 175 -0.41 0.52 -4.37
C LEU A 175 -0.90 1.97 -4.24
N ALA A 176 -2.15 2.26 -4.60
CA ALA A 176 -2.60 3.65 -4.74
C ALA A 176 -2.42 4.45 -3.44
N ALA A 177 -2.85 3.91 -2.30
CA ALA A 177 -2.74 4.60 -1.01
C ALA A 177 -1.28 4.76 -0.56
N VAL A 178 -0.52 3.65 -0.57
CA VAL A 178 0.88 3.64 -0.10
C VAL A 178 1.81 4.46 -1.00
N SER A 179 1.52 4.55 -2.30
CA SER A 179 2.32 5.36 -3.24
C SER A 179 2.34 6.84 -2.86
N LEU A 180 1.18 7.41 -2.50
CA LEU A 180 1.11 8.80 -2.06
C LEU A 180 1.75 8.96 -0.68
N ILE A 181 1.50 8.03 0.25
CA ILE A 181 2.08 8.05 1.60
C ILE A 181 3.62 8.08 1.56
N VAL A 182 4.23 7.27 0.70
CA VAL A 182 5.68 7.25 0.51
C VAL A 182 6.18 8.52 -0.18
N THR A 183 5.51 8.97 -1.25
CA THR A 183 5.92 10.15 -2.01
C THR A 183 5.87 11.42 -1.16
N GLU A 184 4.79 11.61 -0.42
CA GLU A 184 4.61 12.77 0.47
C GLU A 184 5.48 12.72 1.74
N ALA A 185 6.13 11.58 2.03
CA ALA A 185 7.19 11.47 3.03
C ALA A 185 8.59 11.79 2.48
N GLY A 186 8.70 12.13 1.19
CA GLY A 186 9.97 12.38 0.50
C GLY A 186 10.59 11.16 -0.17
N GLY A 187 9.90 10.02 -0.17
CA GLY A 187 10.34 8.79 -0.83
C GLY A 187 9.92 8.70 -2.29
N ARG A 188 10.18 7.55 -2.90
CA ARG A 188 9.73 7.23 -4.26
C ARG A 188 9.26 5.78 -4.34
N LEU A 189 8.10 5.58 -4.95
CA LEU A 189 7.62 4.26 -5.37
C LEU A 189 7.87 4.10 -6.88
N VAL A 190 8.44 2.97 -7.28
CA VAL A 190 8.74 2.65 -8.68
C VAL A 190 8.17 1.29 -9.03
N LEU A 191 7.37 1.23 -10.09
CA LEU A 191 6.98 -0.04 -10.70
C LEU A 191 8.16 -0.57 -11.50
N MET A 192 8.64 -1.76 -11.15
CA MET A 192 9.62 -2.45 -11.97
C MET A 192 8.92 -2.93 -13.23
N SER A 193 9.33 -2.42 -14.39
CA SER A 193 8.83 -2.92 -15.67
C SER A 193 9.20 -4.41 -15.82
N ALA A 194 8.27 -5.15 -16.42
CA ALA A 194 8.50 -6.52 -16.89
C ALA A 194 9.74 -6.58 -17.78
#